data_AF-A0A833FY14-F1
#
_entry.id   AF-A0A833FY14-F1
#
_cell.length_a   1.000
_cell.length_b   1.000
_cell.length_c   1.000
_cell.angle_alpha   90.00
_cell.angle_beta   90.00
_cell.angle_gamma   90.00
#
_symmetry.space_group_name_H-M   'P 1'
#
loop_
_entity.id
_entity.type
_entity.pdbx_description
1 polymer ?
#
loop_
_entity_poly.entity_id
_entity_poly.type
_entity_poly.pdbx_seq_one_letter_code
_entity_poly.pdbx_strand_id
1 'polypeptide(L)'
;MTVRILADDLTGALDAGACFASVERPLPVRWRGGFHHDVDEVLDIDTRTTSERAAVERLSRCLPSLAAAEIGFKKIDSLLRGNSQSELT
;
A
#
# COMPACT_ATOMS: atom_id res chain seq x y z
N MET A 1 16.98 -5.09 -3.92
CA MET A 1 15.55 -5.42 -3.87
C MET A 1 14.83 -4.63 -2.81
N THR A 2 14.21 -3.52 -3.18
CA THR A 2 13.27 -2.79 -2.32
C THR A 2 11.83 -3.23 -2.59
N VAL A 3 11.07 -3.56 -1.54
CA VAL A 3 9.66 -3.95 -1.62
C VAL A 3 8.79 -2.87 -0.98
N ARG A 4 7.87 -2.29 -1.75
CA ARG A 4 6.87 -1.36 -1.24
C ARG A 4 5.47 -1.89 -1.53
N ILE A 5 4.69 -2.05 -0.48
CA ILE A 5 3.30 -2.50 -0.58
C ILE A 5 2.39 -1.34 -0.18
N LEU A 6 1.38 -1.04 -0.99
CA LEU A 6 0.38 -0.01 -0.69
C LEU A 6 -1.00 -0.68 -0.56
N ALA A 7 -1.70 -0.50 0.55
CA ALA A 7 -3.00 -1.12 0.82
C ALA A 7 -4.09 -0.07 1.09
N ASP A 8 -5.34 -0.41 0.78
CA ASP A 8 -6.52 0.42 1.05
C ASP A 8 -7.02 0.34 2.51
N ASP A 9 -6.55 -0.67 3.25
CA ASP A 9 -6.86 -0.89 4.66
C ASP A 9 -5.74 -1.62 5.43
N LEU A 10 -5.75 -1.50 6.76
CA LEU A 10 -4.74 -2.07 7.65
C LEU A 10 -4.70 -3.62 7.66
N THR A 11 -5.84 -4.30 7.55
CA THR A 11 -5.85 -5.77 7.54
C THR A 11 -5.24 -6.29 6.25
N GLY A 12 -5.62 -5.69 5.11
CA GLY A 12 -4.99 -5.98 3.82
C GLY A 12 -3.48 -5.70 3.81
N ALA A 13 -3.05 -4.63 4.47
CA ALA A 13 -1.63 -4.29 4.65
C ALA A 13 -0.86 -5.39 5.39
N LEU A 14 -1.36 -5.81 6.56
CA LEU A 14 -0.73 -6.83 7.39
C LEU A 14 -0.66 -8.19 6.68
N ASP A 15 -1.74 -8.60 6.03
CA ASP A 15 -1.84 -9.87 5.30
C ASP A 15 -0.86 -9.91 4.12
N ALA A 16 -0.88 -8.87 3.27
CA ALA A 16 0.06 -8.77 2.16
C ALA A 16 1.52 -8.68 2.65
N GLY A 17 1.77 -7.92 3.72
CA GLY A 17 3.11 -7.77 4.28
C GLY A 17 3.70 -9.08 4.79
N ALA A 18 2.88 -9.90 5.44
CA ALA A 18 3.30 -11.20 5.96
C ALA A 18 3.80 -12.17 4.86
N CYS A 19 3.27 -12.05 3.63
CA CYS A 19 3.72 -12.87 2.50
C CYS A 19 5.12 -12.52 1.99
N PHE A 20 5.61 -11.29 2.24
CA PHE A 20 6.91 -10.80 1.78
C PHE A 20 7.95 -10.73 2.90
N ALA A 21 7.53 -10.70 4.17
CA ALA A 21 8.42 -10.63 5.31
C ALA A 21 9.13 -11.96 5.57
N SER A 22 10.38 -11.88 6.01
CA SER A 22 11.12 -13.00 6.61
C SER A 22 11.84 -12.54 7.88
N VAL A 23 12.46 -13.47 8.62
CA VAL A 23 13.28 -13.14 9.79
C VAL A 23 14.47 -12.25 9.40
N GLU A 24 15.05 -12.51 8.23
CA GLU A 24 16.20 -11.78 7.68
C GLU A 24 15.80 -10.46 7.01
N ARG A 25 14.52 -10.32 6.62
CA ARG A 25 13.98 -9.16 5.93
C ARG A 25 12.62 -8.75 6.53
N PRO A 26 12.63 -8.05 7.68
CA PRO A 26 11.40 -7.54 8.26
C PRO A 26 10.77 -6.49 7.35
N LEU A 27 9.44 -6.47 7.28
CA LEU A 27 8.68 -5.52 6.48
C LEU A 27 7.75 -4.69 7.38
N PRO A 28 8.20 -3.50 7.85
CA PRO A 28 7.40 -2.64 8.71
C PRO A 28 6.09 -2.23 8.04
N VAL A 29 5.00 -2.22 8.81
CA VAL A 29 3.69 -1.71 8.36
C VAL A 29 3.43 -0.35 8.98
N ARG A 30 3.00 0.60 8.15
CA ARG A 30 2.64 1.97 8.56
C ARG A 30 1.25 2.32 8.09
N TRP A 31 0.56 3.12 8.87
CA TRP A 31 -0.79 3.66 8.57
C TRP A 31 -0.84 5.18 8.76
N ARG A 32 0.33 5.83 8.78
CA ARG A 32 0.50 7.27 8.95
C ARG A 32 1.67 7.76 8.11
N GLY A 33 1.48 8.89 7.44
CA GLY A 33 2.49 9.49 6.56
C GLY A 33 2.55 8.81 5.20
N GLY A 34 3.74 8.76 4.61
CA GLY A 34 4.02 8.09 3.34
C GLY A 34 5.26 7.22 3.44
N PHE A 35 5.61 6.55 2.34
CA PHE A 35 6.80 5.68 2.30
C PHE A 35 8.09 6.42 2.66
N HIS A 36 8.98 5.74 3.40
CA HIS A 36 10.35 6.20 3.55
C HIS A 36 11.22 5.85 2.31
N HIS A 37 12.30 6.61 2.12
CA HIS A 37 13.26 6.37 1.05
C HIS A 37 14.08 5.09 1.32
N ASP A 38 14.30 4.31 0.26
CA ASP A 38 15.18 3.12 0.21
C ASP A 38 14.97 2.05 1.30
N VAL A 39 13.75 1.92 1.83
CA VAL A 39 13.38 0.84 2.76
C VAL A 39 12.29 -0.05 2.18
N ASP A 40 12.29 -1.30 2.64
CA ASP A 40 11.15 -2.20 2.46
C ASP A 40 10.03 -1.78 3.43
N GLU A 41 8.81 -1.57 2.94
CA GLU A 41 7.71 -1.08 3.80
C GLU A 41 6.32 -1.40 3.23
N VAL A 42 5.36 -1.59 4.11
CA VAL A 42 3.93 -1.58 3.77
C VAL A 42 3.29 -0.30 4.27
N LEU A 43 2.49 0.34 3.43
CA LEU A 43 1.70 1.52 3.76
C LEU A 43 0.21 1.24 3.57
N ASP A 44 -0.56 1.39 4.64
CA ASP A 44 -2.01 1.55 4.61
C ASP A 44 -2.36 3.03 4.41
N ILE A 45 -3.14 3.35 3.38
CA ILE A 45 -3.63 4.71 3.10
C ILE A 45 -5.07 4.96 3.55
N ASP A 46 -5.71 3.97 4.20
CA ASP A 46 -7.04 4.02 4.79
C ASP A 46 -8.06 4.64 3.81
N THR A 47 -8.12 4.10 2.60
CA THR A 47 -8.94 4.63 1.50
C THR A 47 -10.23 3.85 1.27
N ARG A 48 -10.36 2.64 1.83
CA ARG A 48 -11.51 1.76 1.58
C ARG A 48 -12.87 2.41 1.79
N THR A 49 -13.03 3.17 2.87
CA THR A 49 -14.31 3.78 3.29
C THR A 49 -14.40 5.26 2.95
N THR A 50 -13.37 5.82 2.31
CA THR A 50 -13.34 7.22 1.90
C THR A 50 -14.13 7.45 0.61
N SER A 51 -14.42 8.71 0.29
CA SER A 51 -14.92 9.06 -1.05
C SER A 51 -13.89 8.73 -2.12
N GLU A 52 -14.34 8.34 -3.32
CA GLU A 52 -13.49 8.09 -4.50
C GLU A 52 -12.42 9.16 -4.72
N ARG A 53 -12.81 10.44 -4.71
CA ARG A 53 -11.88 11.57 -4.88
C ARG A 53 -10.75 11.57 -3.85
N ALA A 54 -11.09 11.29 -2.59
CA ALA A 54 -10.10 11.24 -1.51
C ALA A 54 -9.18 10.00 -1.63
N ALA A 55 -9.74 8.87 -2.07
CA ALA A 55 -8.97 7.66 -2.32
C ALA A 55 -7.92 7.88 -3.43
N VAL A 56 -8.35 8.41 -4.57
CA VAL A 56 -7.47 8.74 -5.70
C VAL A 56 -6.42 9.77 -5.27
N GLU A 57 -6.80 10.84 -4.57
CA GLU A 57 -5.86 11.87 -4.10
C GLU A 57 -4.77 11.30 -3.18
N ARG A 58 -5.13 10.42 -2.23
CA ARG A 58 -4.17 9.77 -1.32
C ARG A 58 -3.27 8.78 -2.06
N LEU A 59 -3.85 7.98 -2.96
CA LEU A 59 -3.10 7.06 -3.81
C LEU A 59 -2.07 7.80 -4.66
N SER A 60 -2.48 8.86 -5.36
CA SER A 60 -1.60 9.64 -6.26
C SER A 60 -0.37 10.19 -5.55
N ARG A 61 -0.48 10.57 -4.26
CA ARG A 61 0.65 11.01 -3.45
C ARG A 61 1.67 9.91 -3.16
N CYS A 62 1.24 8.64 -3.18
CA CYS A 62 2.07 7.49 -2.89
C CYS A 62 2.65 6.83 -4.15
N LEU A 63 2.03 7.02 -5.31
CA LEU A 63 2.43 6.38 -6.57
C LEU A 63 3.90 6.61 -6.95
N PRO A 64 4.49 7.83 -6.85
CA PRO A 64 5.90 8.01 -7.19
C PRO A 64 6.83 7.16 -6.34
N SER A 65 6.57 7.09 -5.03
CA SER A 65 7.35 6.25 -4.12
C SER A 65 7.12 4.76 -4.37
N LEU A 66 5.89 4.36 -4.65
CA LEU A 66 5.57 2.97 -4.97
C LEU A 66 6.29 2.51 -6.26
N ALA A 67 6.29 3.36 -7.30
CA ALA A 67 6.93 3.08 -8.59
C ALA A 67 8.46 3.10 -8.54
N ALA A 68 9.05 3.76 -7.55
CA ALA A 68 10.50 3.79 -7.35
C ALA A 68 11.06 2.53 -6.66
N ALA A 69 10.21 1.62 -6.16
CA ALA A 69 10.66 0.36 -5.58
C ALA A 69 10.96 -0.69 -6.66
N GLU A 70 11.86 -1.63 -6.35
CA GLU A 70 12.12 -2.79 -7.23
C GLU A 70 10.88 -3.67 -7.35
N ILE A 71 10.10 -3.79 -6.26
CA ILE A 71 8.76 -4.37 -6.26
C ILE A 71 7.79 -3.35 -5.65
N GLY A 72 7.00 -2.70 -6.50
CA GLY A 72 5.83 -1.91 -6.10
C GLY A 72 4.56 -2.77 -6.21
N PHE A 73 3.89 -3.02 -5.10
CA PHE A 73 2.68 -3.86 -5.06
C PHE A 73 1.49 -3.08 -4.48
N LYS A 74 0.41 -2.93 -5.27
CA LYS A 74 -0.86 -2.39 -4.78
C LYS A 74 -1.76 -3.53 -4.32
N LYS A 75 -2.02 -3.58 -3.02
CA LYS A 75 -3.03 -4.45 -2.41
C LYS A 75 -4.40 -3.79 -2.50
N ILE A 76 -5.37 -4.54 -3.02
CA ILE A 76 -6.80 -4.18 -3.08
C ILE A 76 -7.64 -5.23 -2.35
N ASP A 77 -8.89 -4.91 -2.08
CA ASP A 77 -9.84 -5.87 -1.51
C ASP A 77 -10.16 -7.01 -2.50
N SER A 78 -10.15 -8.26 -2.03
CA SER A 78 -10.39 -9.44 -2.89
C SER A 78 -11.84 -9.55 -3.37
N LEU A 79 -12.77 -8.90 -2.68
CA LEU A 79 -14.17 -8.78 -3.07
C LEU A 79 -14.47 -7.44 -3.78
N LEU A 80 -13.42 -6.69 -4.13
CA LEU A 80 -13.51 -5.40 -4.83
C LEU A 80 -14.33 -4.34 -4.06
N ARG A 81 -14.38 -4.41 -2.72
CA ARG A 81 -15.02 -3.38 -1.90
C ARG A 81 -14.26 -2.05 -1.96
N GLY A 82 -14.94 -0.97 -1.57
CA GLY A 82 -14.36 0.36 -1.49
C GLY A 82 -14.06 0.95 -2.87
N ASN A 83 -12.93 1.66 -2.98
CA ASN A 83 -12.54 2.41 -4.17
C ASN A 83 -11.62 1.62 -5.12
N SER A 84 -11.64 0.29 -5.06
CA SER A 84 -10.70 -0.59 -5.77
C SER A 84 -10.61 -0.30 -7.28
N GLN A 85 -11.73 -0.01 -7.95
CA GLN A 85 -11.73 0.33 -9.38
C GLN A 85 -11.04 1.68 -9.64
N SER A 86 -11.47 2.73 -8.93
CA SER A 86 -10.92 4.09 -9.10
C SER A 86 -9.44 4.18 -8.73
N GLU A 87 -8.95 3.31 -7.86
CA GLU A 87 -7.53 3.21 -7.50
C GLU A 87 -6.66 2.50 -8.57
N LEU A 88 -7.27 1.90 -9.60
CA LEU A 88 -6.56 1.18 -10.68
C LEU A 88 -6.66 1.86 -12.05
N THR A 89 -7.36 3.01 -12.14
CA THR A 89 -7.61 3.73 -13.40
C THR A 89 -6.84 5.04 -13.43
#